data_AF-A0A925RUB3-F1
#
_entry.id   AF-A0A925RUB3-F1
#
_cell.length_a   1.000
_cell.length_b   1.000
_cell.length_c   1.000
_cell.angle_alpha   90.00
_cell.angle_beta   90.00
_cell.angle_gamma   90.00
#
_symmetry.space_group_name_H-M   'P 1'
#
loop_
_entity.id
_entity.type
_entity.pdbx_description
1 polymer ?
#
loop_
_entity_poly.entity_id
_entity_poly.type
_entity_poly.pdbx_seq_one_letter_code
_entity_poly.pdbx_strand_id
1 'polypeptide(L)' 'KISHGEGVERVFQSYSPAIGAISVKRRGNVRRAKLYYLRDLAGKAARIEEKV' A
#
# COMPACT_ATOMS: atom_id res chain seq x y z
N LYS A 1 0.67 -5.40 2.73
CA LYS A 1 2.02 -5.71 3.24
C LYS A 1 2.19 -7.22 3.24
N ILE A 2 3.31 -7.74 2.74
CA ILE A 2 3.62 -9.17 2.93
C ILE A 2 4.18 -9.33 4.34
N SER A 3 3.54 -10.16 5.15
CA SER A 3 3.93 -10.46 6.52
C SER A 3 4.16 -11.96 6.62
N HIS A 4 5.39 -12.39 6.95
CA HIS A 4 5.74 -13.82 7.05
C HIS A 4 5.38 -14.66 5.81
N GLY A 5 5.45 -14.08 4.61
CA GLY A 5 5.11 -14.76 3.36
C GLY A 5 3.65 -14.62 2.93
N GLU A 6 2.78 -14.06 3.77
CA GLU A 6 1.35 -13.90 3.48
C GLU A 6 0.96 -12.44 3.20
N GLY A 7 0.05 -12.23 2.25
CA GLY A 7 -0.47 -10.90 1.89
C GLY A 7 -1.48 -10.40 2.92
N VAL A 8 -1.16 -9.30 3.60
CA VAL A 8 -2.05 -8.67 4.59
C VAL A 8 -2.43 -7.25 4.15
N GLU A 9 -3.73 -6.99 4.04
CA GLU A 9 -4.30 -5.64 3.87
C GLU A 9 -4.90 -5.17 5.20
N ARG A 10 -4.77 -3.88 5.50
CA ARG A 10 -5.39 -3.25 6.68
C ARG A 10 -6.14 -2.00 6.25
N VAL A 11 -7.38 -1.88 6.68
CA VAL A 11 -8.19 -0.67 6.54
C VAL A 11 -8.10 0.09 7.85
N PHE A 12 -7.65 1.33 7.78
CA PHE A 12 -7.51 2.20 8.94
C PHE A 12 -8.60 3.28 8.90
N GLN A 13 -9.21 3.56 10.04
CA GLN A 13 -10.12 4.69 10.20
C GLN A 13 -9.30 5.94 10.49
N SER A 14 -9.33 6.93 9.59
CA SER A 14 -8.41 8.08 9.60
C SER A 14 -8.35 8.89 10.89
N TYR A 15 -9.45 8.93 11.66
CA TYR A 15 -9.58 9.72 12.90
C TYR A 15 -9.64 8.85 14.16
N SER A 16 -9.33 7.55 14.06
CA SER A 16 -9.34 6.68 15.24
C SER A 16 -8.17 7.02 16.18
N PRO A 17 -8.41 7.14 17.50
CA PRO A 17 -7.36 7.39 18.48
C PRO A 17 -6.38 6.21 18.61
N ALA A 18 -6.71 5.04 18.07
CA ALA A 18 -5.80 3.89 18.02
C ALA A 18 -4.60 4.09 17.07
N ILE A 19 -4.66 5.11 16.19
CA ILE A 19 -3.58 5.44 15.25
C ILE A 19 -2.76 6.59 15.83
N GLY A 20 -1.49 6.31 16.20
CA GLY A 20 -0.62 7.35 16.75
C GLY A 20 -0.17 8.40 15.72
N ALA A 21 0.29 7.96 14.53
CA ALA A 21 0.72 8.86 13.46
C ALA A 21 0.68 8.18 12.09
N ILE A 22 0.54 8.99 11.04
CA ILE A 22 0.64 8.55 9.64
C ILE A 22 1.73 9.37 8.97
N SER A 23 2.79 8.72 8.50
CA SER A 23 3.88 9.35 7.75
C SER A 23 4.03 8.69 6.37
N VAL A 24 4.12 9.52 5.33
CA VAL A 24 4.33 9.05 3.96
C VAL A 24 5.82 8.76 3.77
N LYS A 25 6.15 7.49 3.54
CA LYS A 25 7.55 7.08 3.30
C LYS A 25 8.02 7.32 1.87
N ARG A 26 7.15 7.09 0.89
CA ARG A 26 7.46 7.18 -0.54
C ARG A 26 6.19 7.52 -1.33
N ARG A 27 6.30 8.34 -2.37
CA ARG A 27 5.19 8.67 -3.28
C ARG A 27 5.28 7.79 -4.52
N GLY A 28 4.26 6.99 -4.78
CA GLY A 28 4.18 6.15 -5.98
C GLY A 28 3.53 6.89 -7.15
N ASN A 29 4.00 6.65 -8.38
CA ASN A 29 3.34 7.10 -9.59
C ASN A 29 2.31 6.04 -10.04
N VAL A 30 1.02 6.38 -9.97
CA VAL A 30 -0.08 5.49 -10.35
C VAL A 30 -1.14 6.27 -11.11
N ARG A 31 -1.83 5.59 -12.04
CA ARG A 31 -2.91 6.20 -12.84
C ARG A 31 -4.31 5.90 -12.30
N ARG A 32 -4.48 4.84 -11.51
CA ARG A 32 -5.78 4.41 -10.95
C ARG A 32 -5.90 4.85 -9.50
N ALA A 33 -7.09 5.31 -9.10
CA ALA A 33 -7.39 5.67 -7.71
C ALA A 33 -7.44 4.45 -6.77
N LYS A 34 -7.93 3.31 -7.27
CA LYS A 34 -8.01 2.04 -6.54
C LYS A 34 -7.02 1.05 -7.14
N LEU A 35 -6.18 0.47 -6.29
CA LEU A 35 -5.05 -0.40 -6.70
C LEU A 35 -5.33 -1.89 -6.48
N TYR A 36 -6.59 -2.33 -6.61
CA TYR A 36 -6.97 -3.73 -6.35
C TYR A 36 -6.26 -4.75 -7.24
N TYR A 37 -5.86 -4.35 -8.45
CA TYR A 37 -5.10 -5.20 -9.36
C TYR A 37 -3.74 -5.64 -8.80
N LEU A 38 -3.23 -4.98 -7.76
CA LEU A 38 -1.99 -5.41 -7.08
C LEU A 38 -2.17 -6.70 -6.28
N ARG A 39 -3.41 -7.11 -5.98
CA ARG A 39 -3.70 -8.37 -5.26
C ARG A 39 -3.30 -9.61 -6.07
N ASP A 40 -3.40 -9.51 -7.39
CA ASP A 40 -3.09 -10.61 -8.31
C ASP A 40 -1.61 -10.61 -8.75
N LEU A 41 -0.83 -9.62 -8.32
CA LEU A 41 0.56 -9.43 -8.72
C LEU A 41 1.52 -9.74 -7.57
N ALA A 42 2.65 -10.38 -7.88
CA ALA A 42 3.69 -10.69 -6.90
C ALA A 42 5.10 -10.31 -7.41
N GLY A 43 6.04 -10.13 -6.47
CA GLY A 43 7.45 -9.88 -6.78
C GLY A 43 7.67 -8.63 -7.62
N LYS A 44 8.42 -8.77 -8.73
CA LYS A 44 8.79 -7.66 -9.61
C LYS A 44 7.57 -7.01 -10.29
N ALA A 45 6.51 -7.78 -10.56
CA ALA A 45 5.32 -7.29 -11.23
C ALA A 45 4.47 -6.34 -10.37
N ALA A 46 4.54 -6.47 -9.04
CA ALA A 46 3.82 -5.61 -8.10
C ALA A 46 4.55 -4.29 -7.78
N ARG A 47 5.71 -4.02 -8.42
CA ARG A 47 6.52 -2.82 -8.14
C ARG A 47 5.85 -1.57 -8.70
N ILE A 48 5.71 -0.55 -7.85
CA ILE A 48 5.23 0.79 -8.25
C ILE A 48 6.43 1.73 -8.40
N GLU A 49 6.45 2.47 -9.51
CA GLU A 49 7.44 3.51 -9.80
C GLU A 49 7.33 4.68 -8.81
N GLU A 50 8.45 5.36 -8.55
CA GLU A 50 8.40 6.57 -7.74
C GLU A 50 7.82 7.72 -8.54
N LYS A 51 7.04 8.57 -7.87
CA LYS A 51 6.73 9.88 -8.41
C LYS A 51 7.91 10.81 -8.10
N VAL A 52 8.73 11.05 -9.11
CA VAL A 52 9.78 12.09 -9.13
C VAL A 52 9.11 13.45 -9.24
#